data_AF-A0AAW6VPZ0-F1
#
_entry.id   AF-A0AAW6VPZ0-F1
#
_cell.length_a   1.000
_cell.length_b   1.000
_cell.length_c   1.000
_cell.angle_alpha   90.00
_cell.angle_beta   90.00
_cell.angle_gamma   90.00
#
_symmetry.space_group_name_H-M   'P 1'
#
loop_
_entity.id
_entity.type
_entity.pdbx_description
1 polymer ?
#
loop_
_entity_poly.entity_id
_entity_poly.type
_entity_poly.pdbx_seq_one_letter_code
_entity_poly.pdbx_strand_id
1 'polypeptide(L)' 'MKNYSTIIIFTILPAIILFLSNINDSKEAAIFLFISGLALIFLNYKKDKDERVMRFLNKWF' A
#
# COMPACT_ATOMS: atom_id res chain seq x y z
N MET A 1 8.45 9.33 6.87
CA MET A 1 8.33 8.04 7.60
C MET A 1 7.74 7.03 6.63
N LYS A 2 8.21 5.78 6.67
CA LYS A 2 7.70 4.73 5.78
C LYS A 2 6.21 4.50 6.05
N ASN A 3 5.33 4.89 5.13
CA ASN A 3 3.88 4.79 5.32
C ASN A 3 3.32 3.38 5.12
N TYR A 4 4.17 2.34 5.05
CA TYR A 4 3.76 0.95 4.86
C TYR A 4 2.82 0.46 5.97
N SER A 5 3.09 0.80 7.23
CA SER A 5 2.23 0.40 8.35
C SER A 5 0.82 0.98 8.21
N THR A 6 0.72 2.25 7.81
CA THR A 6 -0.55 2.93 7.55
C THR A 6 -1.31 2.23 6.42
N ILE A 7 -0.64 1.95 5.29
CA ILE A 7 -1.27 1.25 4.17
C ILE A 7 -1.80 -0.11 4.61
N ILE A 8 -1.00 -0.90 5.33
CA ILE A 8 -1.40 -2.23 5.82
C ILE A 8 -2.63 -2.13 6.74
N ILE A 9 -2.65 -1.20 7.69
CA ILE A 9 -3.75 -1.01 8.64
C ILE A 9 -5.05 -0.60 7.92
N PHE A 10 -4.97 0.26 6.91
CA PHE A 10 -6.15 0.82 6.25
C PHE A 10 -6.63 0.05 5.01
N THR A 11 -5.83 -0.87 4.49
CA THR A 11 -6.20 -1.61 3.26
C THR A 11 -6.17 -3.12 3.46
N ILE A 12 -5.06 -3.67 3.94
CA ILE A 12 -4.88 -5.13 4.07
C ILE A 12 -5.73 -5.69 5.21
N LEU A 13 -5.71 -5.06 6.39
CA LEU A 13 -6.52 -5.51 7.54
C LEU A 13 -8.03 -5.50 7.23
N PRO A 14 -8.60 -4.40 6.70
CA PRO A 14 -10.01 -4.35 6.34
C PRO A 14 -10.36 -5.30 5.20
N ALA A 15 -9.46 -5.51 4.24
CA ALA A 15 -9.66 -6.50 3.18
C ALA A 15 -9.83 -7.91 3.75
N ILE A 16 -8.97 -8.32 4.70
CA ILE A 16 -9.07 -9.64 5.35
C ILE A 16 -10.40 -9.76 6.12
N ILE A 17 -10.78 -8.72 6.87
CA ILE A 17 -12.03 -8.71 7.64
C ILE A 17 -13.24 -8.86 6.70
N LEU A 18 -13.29 -8.09 5.61
CA LEU A 18 -14.37 -8.16 4.64
C LEU A 18 -14.40 -9.50 3.90
N PHE A 19 -13.25 -10.05 3.55
CA PHE A 19 -13.17 -11.34 2.86
C PHE A 19 -13.73 -12.49 3.70
N LEU A 20 -13.50 -12.44 5.02
CA LEU A 20 -14.01 -13.43 5.98
C LEU A 20 -15.43 -13.11 6.47
N SER A 21 -15.97 -11.93 6.16
CA SER A 21 -17.32 -11.56 6.54
C SER A 21 -18.35 -12.28 5.69
N ASN A 22 -19.50 -12.63 6.28
CA ASN A 22 -20.64 -13.23 5.56
C ASN A 22 -21.61 -12.16 5.03
N ILE A 23 -21.07 -11.00 4.64
CA ILE A 23 -21.84 -9.87 4.11
C ILE A 23 -21.91 -10.02 2.58
N ASN A 24 -23.08 -9.80 1.98
CA ASN A 24 -23.20 -9.80 0.52
C ASN A 24 -22.23 -8.77 -0.10
N ASP A 25 -21.63 -9.13 -1.24
CA ASP A 25 -20.70 -8.29 -2.01
C ASP A 25 -19.40 -7.89 -1.28
N SER A 26 -19.20 -8.36 -0.04
CA SER A 26 -18.01 -8.06 0.76
C SER A 26 -16.71 -8.63 0.17
N LYS A 27 -16.82 -9.73 -0.59
CA LYS A 27 -15.66 -10.34 -1.26
C LYS A 27 -15.10 -9.45 -2.37
N GLU A 28 -15.95 -8.75 -3.10
CA GLU A 28 -15.53 -7.82 -4.16
C GLU A 28 -14.86 -6.60 -3.56
N ALA A 29 -15.46 -6.04 -2.50
CA ALA A 29 -14.87 -4.94 -1.74
C ALA A 29 -13.51 -5.34 -1.10
N ALA A 30 -13.40 -6.57 -0.59
CA ALA A 30 -12.15 -7.10 -0.04
C ALA A 30 -11.05 -7.19 -1.10
N ILE A 31 -11.36 -7.73 -2.28
CA ILE A 31 -10.41 -7.83 -3.39
C ILE A 31 -9.98 -6.43 -3.84
N PHE A 32 -10.92 -5.49 -3.97
CA PHE A 32 -10.62 -4.11 -4.34
C PHE A 32 -9.66 -3.44 -3.33
N LEU A 33 -9.93 -3.57 -2.03
CA LEU A 33 -9.07 -3.03 -0.97
C LEU A 33 -7.69 -3.68 -0.95
N PHE A 34 -7.61 -4.99 -1.18
CA PHE A 34 -6.34 -5.70 -1.23
C PHE A 34 -5.47 -5.22 -2.39
N ILE A 35 -6.04 -5.11 -3.61
CA ILE A 35 -5.33 -4.60 -4.79
C ILE A 35 -4.88 -3.15 -4.57
N SER A 36 -5.76 -2.32 -4.01
CA SER A 36 -5.45 -0.92 -3.68
C SER A 36 -4.30 -0.81 -2.68
N GLY A 37 -4.27 -1.68 -1.67
CA GLY A 37 -3.18 -1.77 -0.70
C GLY A 37 -1.85 -2.10 -1.36
N LEU A 38 -1.82 -3.11 -2.24
CA LEU A 38 -0.62 -3.49 -3.00
C LEU A 38 -0.12 -2.35 -3.90
N ALA A 39 -1.03 -1.66 -4.59
CA ALA A 39 -0.67 -0.52 -5.44
C ALA A 39 -0.04 0.61 -4.63
N LEU A 40 -0.59 0.94 -3.46
CA LEU A 40 -0.06 1.97 -2.56
C LEU A 40 1.31 1.61 -1.98
N ILE A 41 1.54 0.32 -1.66
CA ILE A 41 2.85 -0.18 -1.24
C ILE A 41 3.86 -0.01 -2.37
N PHE A 42 3.50 -0.39 -3.60
CA PHE A 42 4.36 -0.24 -4.77
C PHE A 42 4.71 1.24 -5.04
N LEU A 43 3.74 2.14 -4.99
CA LEU A 43 3.97 3.57 -5.18
C LEU A 43 4.90 4.16 -4.11
N ASN A 44 4.72 3.78 -2.83
CA ASN A 44 5.64 4.22 -1.77
C ASN A 44 7.04 3.66 -1.98
N TYR A 45 7.17 2.40 -2.37
CA TYR A 45 8.48 1.82 -2.69
C TYR A 45 9.18 2.54 -3.85
N LYS A 46 8.43 2.89 -4.91
CA LYS A 46 8.98 3.64 -6.03
C LYS A 46 9.44 5.03 -5.59
N LYS A 47 8.61 5.75 -4.84
CA LYS A 47 8.96 7.07 -4.28
C LYS A 47 10.23 7.01 -3.41
N ASP A 48 10.34 6.00 -2.54
CA ASP A 48 11.54 5.79 -1.71
C ASP A 48 12.81 5.54 -2.54
N LYS A 49 12.69 4.82 -3.66
CA LYS A 49 13.80 4.64 -4.61
C LYS A 49 14.17 5.95 -5.28
N ASP A 50 13.19 6.69 -5.78
CA ASP A 50 13.42 7.97 -6.48
C ASP A 50 14.08 9.00 -5.54
N GLU A 51 13.63 9.11 -4.28
CA GLU A 51 14.27 9.95 -3.25
C GLU A 51 15.71 9.52 -2.93
N ARG A 52 16.01 8.22 -3.02
CA ARG A 52 17.37 7.71 -2.82
C ARG A 52 18.28 8.09 -3.98
N VAL A 53 17.78 8.00 -5.21
CA VAL A 53 18.51 8.44 -6.41
C VAL A 53 18.74 9.95 -6.37
N MET A 54 17.73 10.73 -5.99
CA MET A 54 17.86 12.19 -5.86
C MET A 54 18.93 12.59 -4.83
N ARG A 55 18.95 11.92 -3.67
CA ARG A 55 19.98 12.13 -2.65
C ARG A 55 21.38 11.74 -3.11
N PHE A 56 21.49 10.70 -3.94
CA PHE A 56 22.78 10.32 -4.53
C PHE A 56 23.27 11.38 -5.50
N LEU A 57 22.42 11.86 -6.42
CA LEU A 57 22.76 12.92 -7.37
C LEU A 57 23.17 14.22 -6.65
N ASN A 58 22.41 14.65 -5.64
CA ASN A 58 22.71 15.85 -4.84
C ASN A 58 23.99 15.74 -4.00
N LYS A 59 24.56 14.54 -3.82
CA LYS A 59 25.85 14.37 -3.12
C LYS A 59 27.04 14.50 -4.09
N TRP A 60 26.78 14.37 -5.40
CA TRP A 60 27.80 14.44 -6.44
C TRP A 60 27.95 15.84 -7.06
N PHE A 61 26.90 16.67 -6.97
CA PHE A 61 26.94 18.09 -7.32
C PHE A 61 27.21 18.95 -6.08
#